data_AF-A0A8J3VA14-F1
#
_entry.id   AF-A0A8J3VA14-F1
#
_cell.length_a   1.000
_cell.length_b   1.000
_cell.length_c   1.000
_cell.angle_alpha   90.00
_cell.angle_beta   90.00
_cell.angle_gamma   90.00
#
_symmetry.space_group_name_H-M   'P 1'
#
loop_
_entity.id
_entity.type
_entity.pdbx_description
1 polymer ?
#
loop_
_entity_poly.entity_id
_entity_poly.type
_entity_poly.pdbx_seq_one_letter_code
_entity_poly.pdbx_strand_id
1 'polypeptide(L)'
;MGGFDLIWLFEDDPKPQHDDLDWPIGLHSFRLKRGATEILFSIDPLAGEAFVSLFVDGEEVAILGNLRRPGRLSINRGTDHEGLTLWFEDESQEPIQIQTKPSIHVTWYLKAPGVW
;
A
#
# COMPACT_ATOMS: atom_id res chain seq x y z
N MET A 1 2.63 8.29 -11.32
CA MET A 1 1.92 8.74 -10.11
C MET A 1 2.92 9.49 -9.26
N GLY A 2 2.59 10.70 -8.79
CA GLY A 2 3.52 11.51 -8.01
C GLY A 2 3.44 11.18 -6.51
N GLY A 3 4.51 11.40 -5.74
CA GLY A 3 4.48 11.23 -4.27
C GLY A 3 3.36 12.02 -3.60
N PHE A 4 2.98 13.18 -4.16
CA PHE A 4 1.87 14.02 -3.70
C PHE A 4 0.51 13.31 -3.65
N ASP A 5 0.26 12.38 -4.57
CA ASP A 5 -0.99 11.62 -4.61
C ASP A 5 -1.11 10.68 -3.40
N LEU A 6 0.00 10.05 -3.01
CA LEU A 6 0.07 9.15 -1.86
C LEU A 6 0.02 9.93 -0.54
N ILE A 7 0.72 11.08 -0.47
CA ILE A 7 0.63 12.00 0.68
C ILE A 7 -0.83 12.40 0.92
N TRP A 8 -1.54 12.76 -0.14
CA TRP A 8 -2.96 13.13 -0.03
C TRP A 8 -3.82 11.95 0.44
N LEU A 9 -3.59 10.75 -0.07
CA LEU A 9 -4.42 9.58 0.23
C LEU A 9 -4.22 9.06 1.67
N PHE A 10 -2.97 9.06 2.14
CA PHE A 10 -2.60 8.58 3.47
C PHE A 10 -2.57 9.69 4.53
N GLU A 11 -2.70 10.96 4.13
CA GLU A 11 -2.66 12.13 5.04
C GLU A 11 -1.38 12.18 5.89
N ASP A 12 -0.28 11.62 5.36
CA ASP A 12 1.03 11.52 6.02
C ASP A 12 2.14 11.67 4.97
N ASP A 13 3.23 12.32 5.37
CA ASP A 13 4.42 12.44 4.52
C ASP A 13 5.15 11.08 4.45
N PRO A 14 5.76 10.74 3.30
CA PRO A 14 6.52 9.50 3.18
C PRO A 14 7.70 9.51 4.15
N LYS A 15 7.79 8.48 4.98
CA LYS A 15 8.92 8.27 5.89
C LYS A 15 9.94 7.35 5.22
N PRO A 16 11.16 7.82 4.91
CA PRO A 16 12.17 6.96 4.34
C PRO A 16 12.63 5.94 5.38
N GLN A 17 13.05 4.76 4.92
CA GLN A 17 13.68 3.75 5.77
C GLN A 17 15.08 4.20 6.27
N HIS A 18 15.76 5.02 5.48
CA HIS A 18 17.07 5.58 5.77
C HIS A 18 17.06 7.09 5.57
N ASP A 19 17.58 7.85 6.54
CA ASP A 19 17.48 9.32 6.60
C ASP A 19 18.20 10.04 5.44
N ASP A 20 19.05 9.34 4.68
CA ASP A 20 19.82 9.87 3.56
C ASP A 20 19.14 9.69 2.18
N LEU A 21 17.95 9.09 2.16
CA LEU A 21 17.20 8.82 0.93
C LEU A 21 15.95 9.68 0.84
N ASP A 22 15.85 10.44 -0.25
CA ASP A 22 14.66 11.20 -0.63
C ASP A 22 13.76 10.39 -1.58
N TRP A 23 12.45 10.64 -1.53
CA TRP A 23 11.51 10.06 -2.48
C TRP A 23 11.91 10.39 -3.93
N PRO A 24 11.89 9.42 -4.87
CA PRO A 24 11.37 8.05 -4.77
C PRO A 24 12.46 6.97 -4.56
N ILE A 25 13.60 7.31 -3.96
CA ILE A 25 14.73 6.38 -3.82
C ILE A 25 14.60 5.60 -2.52
N GLY A 26 14.64 4.27 -2.58
CA GLY A 26 14.55 3.43 -1.39
C GLY A 26 13.13 3.28 -0.86
N LEU A 27 13.01 2.47 0.17
CA LEU A 27 11.72 2.15 0.79
C LEU A 27 11.16 3.36 1.54
N HIS A 28 9.99 3.81 1.13
CA HIS A 28 9.24 4.87 1.80
C HIS A 28 7.92 4.34 2.33
N SER A 29 7.56 4.77 3.53
CA SER A 29 6.37 4.29 4.22
C SER A 29 5.37 5.41 4.46
N PHE A 30 4.10 5.11 4.19
CA PHE A 30 2.95 5.96 4.44
C PHE A 30 2.07 5.30 5.50
N ARG A 31 1.69 6.03 6.53
CA ARG A 31 0.91 5.51 7.63
C ARG A 31 -0.42 6.23 7.73
N LEU A 32 -1.51 5.49 7.91
CA LEU A 32 -2.82 6.05 8.13
C LEU A 32 -3.55 5.32 9.25
N LYS A 33 -4.18 6.09 10.15
CA LYS A 33 -5.01 5.57 11.23
C LYS A 33 -6.45 6.08 11.12
N ARG A 34 -7.41 5.17 11.31
CA ARG A 34 -8.86 5.42 11.36
C ARG A 34 -9.46 4.63 12.51
N GLY A 35 -9.80 5.30 13.60
CA GLY A 35 -10.29 4.64 14.81
C GLY A 35 -9.23 3.69 15.39
N ALA A 36 -9.61 2.43 15.61
CA ALA A 36 -8.71 1.37 16.10
C ALA A 36 -7.79 0.80 15.01
N THR A 37 -8.12 1.00 13.73
CA THR A 37 -7.39 0.40 12.61
C THR A 37 -6.30 1.33 12.10
N GLU A 38 -5.14 0.78 11.80
CA GLU A 38 -4.00 1.49 11.22
C GLU A 38 -3.40 0.66 10.09
N ILE A 39 -2.95 1.32 9.02
CA ILE A 39 -2.27 0.71 7.90
C ILE A 39 -0.92 1.37 7.70
N LEU A 40 0.09 0.54 7.41
CA LEU A 40 1.41 0.95 6.94
C LEU A 40 1.59 0.42 5.52
N PHE A 41 1.64 1.34 4.55
CA PHE A 41 1.97 1.02 3.17
C PHE A 41 3.39 1.47 2.88
N SER A 42 4.26 0.53 2.52
CA SER A 42 5.65 0.82 2.17
C SER A 42 5.91 0.45 0.72
N ILE A 43 6.65 1.28 0.00
CA ILE A 43 7.02 1.02 -1.39
C ILE A 43 8.41 1.55 -1.70
N ASP A 44 9.19 0.75 -2.42
CA ASP A 44 10.40 1.16 -3.13
C ASP A 44 10.09 1.11 -4.64
N PRO A 45 9.80 2.27 -5.26
CA PRO A 45 9.46 2.33 -6.67
C PRO A 45 10.59 1.89 -7.61
N LEU A 46 11.85 1.99 -7.18
CA LEU A 46 13.02 1.67 -8.01
C LEU A 46 13.44 0.21 -7.86
N ALA A 47 13.36 -0.34 -6.65
CA ALA A 47 13.61 -1.76 -6.40
C ALA A 47 12.43 -2.65 -6.83
N GLY A 48 11.23 -2.06 -6.97
CA GLY A 48 10.03 -2.80 -7.32
C GLY A 48 9.58 -3.70 -6.16
N GLU A 49 9.53 -3.13 -4.96
CA GLU A 49 9.09 -3.82 -3.75
C GLU A 49 8.02 -3.02 -3.02
N ALA A 50 7.02 -3.71 -2.48
CA ALA A 50 6.01 -3.11 -1.64
C ALA A 50 5.65 -4.01 -0.46
N PHE A 51 5.13 -3.39 0.60
CA PHE A 51 4.69 -4.03 1.82
C PHE A 51 3.40 -3.36 2.30
N VAL A 52 2.49 -4.15 2.84
CA VAL A 52 1.27 -3.65 3.49
C VAL A 52 1.17 -4.32 4.84
N SER A 53 1.11 -3.53 5.92
CA SER A 53 0.89 -4.04 7.27
C SER A 53 -0.38 -3.41 7.84
N LEU A 54 -1.23 -4.22 8.47
CA LEU A 54 -2.48 -3.81 9.08
C LEU A 54 -2.41 -4.03 10.58
N PHE A 55 -2.83 -3.02 11.33
CA PHE A 55 -2.83 -3.02 12.78
C PHE A 55 -4.24 -2.75 13.31
N VAL A 56 -4.61 -3.38 14.41
CA VAL A 56 -5.84 -3.11 15.17
C VAL A 56 -5.45 -2.92 16.64
N ASP A 57 -5.86 -1.80 17.23
CA ASP A 57 -5.51 -1.40 18.59
C ASP A 57 -3.99 -1.42 18.88
N GLY A 58 -3.19 -1.17 17.84
CA GLY A 58 -1.73 -1.14 17.90
C GLY A 58 -1.04 -2.50 17.70
N GLU A 59 -1.79 -3.60 17.57
CA GLU A 59 -1.25 -4.93 17.28
C GLU A 59 -1.29 -5.23 15.77
N GLU A 60 -0.21 -5.77 15.21
CA GLU A 60 -0.18 -6.19 13.80
C GLU A 60 -1.04 -7.45 13.60
N VAL A 61 -2.10 -7.32 12.81
CA VAL A 61 -3.07 -8.41 12.55
C VAL A 61 -2.88 -9.06 11.18
N ALA A 62 -2.25 -8.35 10.25
CA ALA A 62 -1.94 -8.88 8.92
C ALA A 62 -0.72 -8.18 8.31
N ILE A 63 0.09 -8.97 7.59
CA ILE A 63 1.19 -8.46 6.79
C ILE A 63 1.15 -9.10 5.40
N LEU A 64 1.15 -8.26 4.37
CA LEU A 64 1.41 -8.64 2.99
C LEU A 64 2.82 -8.17 2.65
N GLY A 65 3.79 -9.03 2.95
CA GLY A 65 5.20 -8.77 2.69
C GLY A 65 5.65 -9.25 1.31
N ASN A 66 6.79 -8.71 0.84
CA ASN A 66 7.43 -9.10 -0.41
C ASN A 66 6.50 -9.01 -1.64
N LEU A 67 5.72 -7.94 -1.74
CA LEU A 67 4.93 -7.66 -2.94
C LEU A 67 5.90 -7.22 -4.05
N ARG A 68 6.34 -8.18 -4.86
CA ARG A 68 7.38 -7.99 -5.87
C ARG A 68 6.80 -7.47 -7.17
N ARG A 69 7.56 -6.59 -7.83
CA ARG A 69 7.23 -6.01 -9.14
C ARG A 69 5.86 -5.30 -9.15
N PRO A 70 5.64 -4.32 -8.24
CA PRO A 70 4.54 -3.40 -8.38
C PRO A 70 4.69 -2.67 -9.72
N GLY A 71 3.74 -2.87 -10.63
CA GLY A 71 3.78 -2.29 -11.97
C GLY A 71 3.13 -0.90 -12.02
N ARG A 72 1.94 -0.77 -11.42
CA ARG A 72 1.20 0.50 -11.43
C ARG A 72 0.46 0.71 -10.12
N LEU A 73 0.52 1.93 -9.62
CA LEU A 73 -0.37 2.42 -8.58
C LEU A 73 -1.51 3.25 -9.19
N SER A 74 -2.74 3.07 -8.70
CA SER A 74 -3.90 3.83 -9.14
C SER A 74 -4.71 4.27 -7.93
N ILE A 75 -5.00 5.57 -7.82
CA ILE A 75 -5.93 6.06 -6.81
C ILE A 75 -7.35 5.91 -7.33
N ASN A 76 -8.22 5.32 -6.51
CA ASN A 76 -9.65 5.27 -6.76
C ASN A 76 -10.34 6.30 -5.88
N ARG A 77 -11.13 7.18 -6.48
CA ARG A 77 -11.96 8.16 -5.79
C ARG A 77 -13.40 7.97 -6.23
N GLY A 78 -14.21 7.39 -5.37
CA GLY A 78 -15.66 7.32 -5.52
C GLY A 78 -16.35 8.39 -4.67
N THR A 79 -17.68 8.46 -4.78
CA THR A 79 -18.49 9.38 -3.97
C THR A 79 -18.33 9.14 -2.47
N ASP A 80 -18.19 7.87 -2.06
CA ASP A 80 -18.21 7.46 -0.66
C ASP A 80 -16.94 6.70 -0.23
N HIS A 81 -15.97 6.53 -1.12
CA HIS A 81 -14.74 5.79 -0.82
C HIS A 81 -13.53 6.37 -1.53
N GLU A 82 -12.37 6.28 -0.88
CA GLU A 82 -11.07 6.62 -1.43
C GLU A 82 -10.11 5.46 -1.16
N GLY A 83 -9.21 5.20 -2.11
CA GLY A 83 -8.25 4.12 -1.97
C GLY A 83 -7.16 4.09 -3.01
N LEU A 84 -6.31 3.07 -2.89
CA LEU A 84 -5.19 2.74 -3.76
C LEU A 84 -5.40 1.33 -4.31
N THR A 85 -5.26 1.15 -5.61
CA THR A 85 -5.01 -0.16 -6.21
C THR A 85 -3.54 -0.27 -6.58
N LEU A 86 -2.90 -1.32 -6.06
CA LEU A 86 -1.59 -1.77 -6.47
C LEU A 86 -1.75 -2.88 -7.52
N TRP A 87 -1.32 -2.59 -8.74
CA TRP A 87 -1.23 -3.54 -9.85
C TRP A 87 0.18 -4.06 -9.96
N PHE A 88 0.33 -5.34 -10.30
CA PHE A 88 1.62 -5.98 -10.55
C PHE A 88 1.97 -5.94 -12.04
N GLU A 89 3.27 -6.03 -12.36
CA GLU A 89 3.71 -6.18 -13.75
C GLU A 89 3.22 -7.49 -14.38
N ASP A 90 3.13 -8.55 -13.57
CA ASP A 90 2.54 -9.82 -13.95
C ASP A 90 1.02 -9.73 -13.86
N GLU A 91 0.36 -9.59 -15.00
CA GLU A 91 -1.11 -9.48 -15.10
C GLU A 91 -1.84 -10.73 -14.58
N SER A 92 -1.14 -11.86 -14.37
CA SER A 92 -1.73 -13.03 -13.72
C SER A 92 -1.90 -12.86 -12.21
N GLN A 93 -1.25 -11.86 -11.61
CA GLN A 93 -1.40 -11.52 -10.20
C GLN A 93 -2.56 -10.55 -10.03
N GLU A 94 -3.50 -10.94 -9.19
CA GLU A 94 -4.62 -10.09 -8.83
C GLU A 94 -4.11 -8.86 -8.06
N PRO A 95 -4.68 -7.67 -8.35
CA PRO A 95 -4.24 -6.45 -7.70
C PRO A 95 -4.61 -6.45 -6.21
N ILE A 96 -3.83 -5.71 -5.43
CA ILE A 96 -4.15 -5.42 -4.02
C ILE A 96 -4.89 -4.09 -3.98
N GLN A 97 -6.02 -4.07 -3.25
CA GLN A 97 -6.81 -2.87 -3.05
C GLN A 97 -6.74 -2.44 -1.59
N ILE A 98 -6.42 -1.18 -1.37
CA ILE A 98 -6.38 -0.52 -0.07
C ILE A 98 -7.44 0.58 -0.11
N GLN A 99 -8.44 0.51 0.77
CA GLN A 99 -9.36 1.62 1.02
C GLN A 99 -8.85 2.40 2.22
N THR A 100 -8.83 3.74 2.13
CA THR A 100 -8.41 4.65 3.21
C THR A 100 -9.57 5.44 3.81
N LYS A 101 -10.69 5.56 3.09
CA LYS A 101 -11.93 6.20 3.56
C LYS A 101 -13.17 5.42 3.15
N PRO A 102 -14.23 5.39 3.99
CA PRO A 102 -14.31 6.01 5.32
C PRO A 102 -13.59 5.19 6.41
N SER A 103 -13.35 3.92 6.14
CA SER A 103 -12.65 2.96 6.98
C SER A 103 -11.50 2.33 6.20
N ILE A 104 -10.49 1.85 6.93
CA ILE A 104 -9.36 1.13 6.35
C ILE A 104 -9.79 -0.30 6.02
N HIS A 105 -9.66 -0.68 4.75
CA HIS A 105 -9.85 -2.06 4.29
C HIS A 105 -8.71 -2.46 3.37
N VAL A 106 -8.25 -3.70 3.47
CA VAL A 106 -7.30 -4.28 2.52
C VAL A 106 -7.96 -5.50 1.91
N THR A 107 -8.06 -5.51 0.58
CA THR A 107 -8.59 -6.63 -0.20
C THR A 107 -7.49 -7.17 -1.09
N TRP A 108 -7.27 -8.47 -1.02
CA TRP A 108 -6.37 -9.20 -1.89
C TRP A 108 -7.00 -10.55 -2.24
N TYR A 109 -6.75 -11.02 -3.46
CA TYR A 109 -7.22 -12.33 -3.89
C TYR A 109 -6.09 -13.34 -3.72
N LEU A 110 -6.40 -14.44 -3.04
CA LEU A 110 -5.52 -15.58 -2.96
C LEU A 110 -5.69 -16.43 -4.22
N LYS A 111 -4.61 -16.67 -4.98
CA LYS A 111 -4.64 -17.76 -5.97
C LYS A 111 -4.93 -19.07 -5.25
N ALA A 112 -5.76 -19.91 -5.86
CA ALA A 112 -5.99 -21.26 -5.36
C ALA A 112 -4.64 -22.01 -5.29
N PRO A 113 -4.37 -22.75 -4.19
CA PRO A 113 -3.16 -23.56 -4.10
C PRO A 113 -3.06 -24.52 -5.30
N GLY A 114 -1.92 -24.50 -6.01
CA GLY A 114 -1.65 -25.43 -7.12
C GLY A 114 -1.68 -24.84 -8.52
N VAL A 115 -1.91 -23.53 -8.68
CA VAL A 115 -1.70 -22.82 -9.95
C VAL A 115 -0.32 -22.15 -9.89
N TRP A 116 0.69 -22.83 -10.45
CA TRP A 116 2.05 -22.30 -10.65
C TRP A 116 2.21 -21.75 -12.06
#